data_AF-A0A815TY65-F1
#
_entry.id   AF-A0A815TY65-F1
#
_cell.length_a   1.000
_cell.length_b   1.000
_cell.length_c   1.000
_cell.angle_alpha   90.00
_cell.angle_beta   90.00
_cell.angle_gamma   90.00
#
_symmetry.space_group_name_H-M   'P 1'
#
loop_
_entity.id
_entity.type
_entity.pdbx_description
1 polymer ?
#
loop_
_entity_poly.entity_id
_entity_poly.type
_entity_poly.pdbx_seq_one_letter_code
_entity_poly.pdbx_strand_id
1 'polypeptide(L)'
;MTSNNSNDDDVPILDVTSDNDQTPLLNDNPILSTPNVDTILVPSISRYRLTNIIRILLFVEFVTILIIWLVGTSTHPLIDDIIHYRLTTSIFDLVAISISKFILLIIFLTELETFIIARLYQPNSRPLFIFIRYFYIVSLIFLSICSLAFAIIKLIFVLRAFHLSKLYLSTVYVFLVFSSIEFIGMILMIPYLSRVKLLEQPRSTKKKVDLKRLFSLSKSERPFLITGTLFLLLSSLTQIVQPYFFGRIVDDALTSDSMRPVTNDVLILFGINCIGLI
;
A
#
# COMPACT_ATOMS: atom_id res chain seq x y z
N MET A 1 24.38 -62.82 74.79
CA MET A 1 25.50 -61.90 74.44
C MET A 1 24.96 -60.93 73.40
N THR A 2 24.17 -59.92 73.78
CA THR A 2 24.59 -58.52 74.09
C THR A 2 25.40 -57.91 72.95
N SER A 3 24.85 -57.03 72.11
CA SER A 3 24.58 -55.60 72.36
C SER A 3 23.57 -55.09 71.30
N ASN A 4 22.40 -54.52 71.66
CA ASN A 4 22.12 -53.10 71.98
C ASN A 4 22.88 -52.13 71.05
N ASN A 5 22.32 -51.09 70.45
CA ASN A 5 21.26 -50.14 70.80
C ASN A 5 21.07 -49.28 69.53
N SER A 6 20.01 -48.52 69.25
CA SER A 6 18.89 -48.02 70.04
C SER A 6 18.06 -47.15 69.08
N ASN A 7 16.73 -47.24 69.20
CA ASN A 7 15.81 -46.11 69.45
C ASN A 7 15.69 -45.06 68.34
N ASP A 8 14.55 -44.49 67.99
CA ASP A 8 13.22 -44.27 68.58
C ASP A 8 12.66 -43.20 67.58
N ASP A 9 11.39 -42.95 67.28
CA ASP A 9 10.12 -43.24 67.92
C ASP A 9 8.99 -42.86 66.92
N ASP A 10 7.85 -43.53 67.10
CA ASP A 10 6.46 -43.03 67.01
C ASP A 10 5.74 -42.82 65.65
N VAL A 11 5.29 -43.99 65.16
CA VAL A 11 3.94 -44.42 64.71
C VAL A 11 2.79 -43.95 65.67
N PRO A 12 1.44 -44.09 65.48
CA PRO A 12 0.55 -44.61 64.40
C PRO A 12 -0.56 -43.59 63.94
N ILE A 13 -1.31 -43.68 62.83
CA ILE A 13 -2.24 -44.67 62.22
C ILE A 13 -3.56 -44.94 62.99
N LEU A 14 -4.68 -44.82 62.23
CA LEU A 14 -6.08 -45.33 62.35
C LEU A 14 -7.12 -44.28 62.77
N ASP A 15 -7.98 -43.81 61.86
CA ASP A 15 -9.16 -44.47 61.23
C ASP A 15 -10.32 -44.62 62.21
N VAL A 16 -11.52 -44.18 61.78
CA VAL A 16 -12.87 -44.69 62.11
C VAL A 16 -13.94 -43.66 61.66
N THR A 17 -14.94 -44.22 60.99
CA THR A 17 -16.11 -43.67 60.28
C THR A 17 -17.32 -43.29 61.15
N SER A 18 -18.26 -42.56 60.49
CA SER A 18 -19.74 -42.52 60.68
C SER A 18 -20.33 -41.37 61.51
N ASP A 19 -21.11 -40.46 60.87
CA ASP A 19 -22.58 -40.56 60.84
C ASP A 19 -23.26 -39.44 60.03
N ASN A 20 -24.39 -39.82 59.42
CA ASN A 20 -25.29 -39.04 58.56
C ASN A 20 -25.97 -37.87 59.30
N ASP A 21 -26.21 -36.75 58.60
CA ASP A 21 -27.53 -36.10 58.63
C ASP A 21 -27.76 -35.13 57.44
N GLN A 22 -28.82 -35.46 56.67
CA GLN A 22 -29.78 -34.57 55.99
C GLN A 22 -29.31 -33.53 54.94
N THR A 23 -29.71 -33.75 53.68
CA THR A 23 -30.08 -32.68 52.71
C THR A 23 -31.57 -32.33 52.93
N PRO A 24 -32.10 -31.11 52.62
CA PRO A 24 -31.98 -30.45 51.30
C PRO A 24 -32.04 -28.89 51.27
N LEU A 25 -32.04 -28.33 50.03
CA LEU A 25 -32.40 -26.96 49.58
C LEU A 25 -31.24 -25.94 49.52
N LEU A 26 -30.68 -25.65 48.34
CA LEU A 26 -31.16 -24.69 47.33
C LEU A 26 -31.33 -23.27 47.89
N ASN A 27 -30.32 -22.41 47.78
CA ASN A 27 -30.46 -21.08 47.16
C ASN A 27 -29.13 -20.31 47.02
N ASP A 28 -28.74 -20.08 45.78
CA ASP A 28 -28.32 -18.81 45.19
C ASP A 28 -27.58 -17.76 46.05
N ASN A 29 -26.28 -17.66 45.81
CA ASN A 29 -25.66 -16.35 45.60
C ASN A 29 -24.80 -16.42 44.32
N PRO A 30 -25.11 -15.64 43.27
CA PRO A 30 -24.33 -15.64 42.06
C PRO A 30 -22.98 -15.02 42.36
N ILE A 31 -21.94 -15.82 42.21
CA ILE A 31 -20.57 -15.35 41.98
C ILE A 31 -20.70 -14.29 40.88
N LEU A 32 -20.31 -13.06 41.22
CA LEU A 32 -20.16 -11.93 40.32
C LEU A 32 -19.13 -12.34 39.27
N SER A 33 -19.61 -13.04 38.25
CA SER A 33 -18.90 -13.27 37.01
C SER A 33 -18.76 -11.89 36.39
N THR A 34 -17.57 -11.32 36.55
CA THR A 34 -17.11 -10.26 35.65
C THR A 34 -17.40 -10.77 34.24
N PRO A 35 -18.18 -10.03 33.42
CA PRO A 35 -18.40 -10.46 32.06
C PRO A 35 -17.02 -10.51 31.44
N ASN A 36 -16.61 -11.70 31.00
CA ASN A 36 -15.40 -11.91 30.23
C ASN A 36 -15.63 -11.15 28.91
N VAL A 37 -15.34 -9.85 28.92
CA VAL A 37 -15.43 -8.98 27.75
C VAL A 37 -14.28 -9.41 26.88
N ASP A 38 -14.56 -10.34 25.98
CA ASP A 38 -13.63 -10.81 24.95
C ASP A 38 -13.03 -9.58 24.22
N THR A 39 -11.85 -9.14 24.62
CA THR A 39 -11.18 -7.99 24.02
C THR A 39 -10.69 -8.39 22.63
N ILE A 40 -11.03 -7.61 21.60
CA ILE A 40 -10.46 -7.77 20.27
C ILE A 40 -9.29 -6.80 20.18
N LEU A 41 -8.14 -7.39 19.91
CA LEU A 41 -6.91 -6.72 19.53
C LEU A 41 -7.10 -6.08 18.15
N VAL A 42 -7.34 -4.77 18.11
CA VAL A 42 -7.45 -4.00 16.87
C VAL A 42 -6.19 -3.14 16.75
N PRO A 43 -5.45 -3.19 15.63
CA PRO A 43 -4.32 -2.28 15.45
C PRO A 43 -4.77 -0.83 15.68
N SER A 44 -3.93 -0.01 16.30
CA SER A 44 -4.08 1.46 16.41
C SER A 44 -3.92 2.09 15.03
N ILE A 45 -4.73 1.64 14.08
CA ILE A 45 -4.63 2.02 12.69
C ILE A 45 -5.24 3.40 12.62
N SER A 46 -4.35 4.39 12.61
CA SER A 46 -4.70 5.78 12.36
C SER A 46 -5.51 5.85 11.07
N ARG A 47 -6.61 6.59 11.11
CA ARG A 47 -7.59 6.74 10.02
C ARG A 47 -7.01 7.32 8.73
N TYR A 48 -5.75 7.77 8.77
CA TYR A 48 -4.96 8.13 7.59
C TYR A 48 -3.71 7.24 7.57
N ARG A 49 -3.75 6.19 6.75
CA ARG A 49 -2.57 5.38 6.44
C ARG A 49 -1.58 6.30 5.72
N LEU A 50 -0.48 6.66 6.38
CA LEU A 50 0.60 7.46 5.77
C LEU A 50 1.15 6.77 4.51
N THR A 51 1.07 5.43 4.46
CA THR A 51 1.31 4.60 3.28
C THR A 51 0.40 5.00 2.11
N ASN A 52 -0.88 5.22 2.35
CA ASN A 52 -1.82 5.65 1.30
C ASN A 52 -1.50 7.06 0.77
N ILE A 53 -1.05 7.98 1.64
CA ILE A 53 -0.63 9.34 1.21
C ILE A 53 0.56 9.23 0.25
N ILE A 54 1.57 8.42 0.59
CA ILE A 54 2.72 8.15 -0.28
C ILE A 54 2.28 7.51 -1.59
N ARG A 55 1.34 6.54 -1.58
CA ARG A 55 0.82 5.91 -2.81
C ARG A 55 0.12 6.91 -3.73
N ILE A 56 -0.71 7.80 -3.17
CA ILE A 56 -1.39 8.84 -3.95
C ILE A 56 -0.36 9.79 -4.55
N LEU A 57 0.65 10.19 -3.78
CA LEU A 57 1.73 11.05 -4.28
C LEU A 57 2.47 10.40 -5.46
N LEU A 58 2.84 9.12 -5.34
CA LEU A 58 3.50 8.34 -6.40
C LEU A 58 2.64 8.24 -7.67
N PHE A 59 1.32 8.08 -7.50
CA PHE A 59 0.39 8.04 -8.62
C PHE A 59 0.30 9.40 -9.33
N VAL A 60 0.21 10.49 -8.57
CA VAL A 60 0.18 11.86 -9.13
C VAL A 60 1.47 12.17 -9.88
N GLU A 61 2.63 11.78 -9.34
CA GLU A 61 3.91 11.95 -10.03
C GLU A 61 3.92 11.21 -11.38
N PHE A 62 3.58 9.91 -11.38
CA PHE A 62 3.55 9.09 -12.58
C PHE A 62 2.65 9.71 -13.66
N VAL A 63 1.41 10.08 -13.29
CA VAL A 63 0.45 10.68 -14.22
C VAL A 63 0.95 12.03 -14.74
N THR A 64 1.56 12.86 -13.89
CA THR A 64 2.08 14.17 -14.30
C THR A 64 3.19 14.02 -15.34
N ILE A 65 4.14 13.11 -15.12
CA ILE A 65 5.26 12.87 -16.04
C ILE A 65 4.75 12.27 -17.35
N LEU A 66 3.79 11.35 -17.28
CA LEU A 66 3.17 10.74 -18.45
C LEU A 66 2.45 11.79 -19.32
N ILE A 67 1.67 12.69 -18.71
CA ILE A 67 0.99 13.78 -19.42
C ILE A 67 2.01 14.71 -20.08
N ILE A 68 3.06 15.11 -19.36
CA ILE A 68 4.08 16.01 -19.92
C ILE A 68 4.81 15.34 -21.09
N TRP A 69 5.09 14.03 -21.01
CA TRP A 69 5.67 13.27 -22.12
C TRP A 69 4.74 13.18 -23.33
N LEU A 70 3.43 12.95 -23.10
CA LEU A 70 2.44 12.92 -24.16
C LEU A 70 2.28 14.28 -24.84
N VAL A 71 2.33 15.38 -24.07
CA VAL A 71 2.35 16.74 -24.62
C VAL A 71 3.64 17.01 -25.39
N GLY A 72 4.80 16.56 -24.88
CA GLY A 72 6.10 16.71 -25.53
C GLY A 72 6.18 16.03 -26.89
N THR A 73 5.48 14.91 -27.05
CA THR A 73 5.35 14.14 -28.31
C THR A 73 4.77 14.98 -29.47
N SER A 74 3.95 15.99 -29.18
CA SER A 74 3.42 16.89 -30.22
C SER A 74 4.47 17.84 -30.81
N THR A 75 5.57 18.08 -30.09
CA THR A 75 6.61 19.05 -30.45
C THR A 75 7.84 18.42 -31.10
N HIS A 76 8.15 17.15 -30.79
CA HIS A 76 9.19 16.37 -31.43
C HIS A 76 8.68 14.95 -31.69
N PRO A 77 8.86 14.41 -32.92
CA PRO A 77 8.35 13.08 -33.25
C PRO A 77 9.02 12.02 -32.37
N LEU A 78 8.19 11.22 -31.67
CA LEU A 78 8.57 10.10 -30.80
C LEU A 78 9.66 9.17 -31.37
N ILE A 79 9.65 9.03 -32.70
CA ILE A 79 10.56 8.16 -33.44
C ILE A 79 12.02 8.63 -33.29
N ASP A 80 12.27 9.95 -33.26
CA ASP A 80 13.62 10.48 -33.10
C ASP A 80 14.15 10.32 -31.67
N ASP A 81 13.27 10.40 -30.66
CA ASP A 81 13.62 10.18 -29.25
C ASP A 81 13.97 8.72 -28.93
N ILE A 82 13.42 7.77 -29.71
CA ILE A 82 13.65 6.33 -29.56
C ILE A 82 14.86 5.89 -30.41
N ILE A 83 15.00 6.40 -31.64
CA ILE A 83 16.04 5.97 -32.59
C ILE A 83 17.37 6.69 -32.35
N HIS A 84 17.36 7.98 -32.03
CA HIS A 84 18.58 8.77 -31.74
C HIS A 84 18.71 9.03 -30.24
N TYR A 85 18.66 7.96 -29.44
CA TYR A 85 18.70 8.04 -27.99
C TYR A 85 19.96 8.77 -27.50
N ARG A 86 19.76 9.95 -26.88
CA ARG A 86 20.76 10.63 -26.06
C ARG A 86 20.16 10.94 -24.69
N LEU A 87 20.93 10.59 -23.65
CA LEU A 87 20.65 10.93 -22.25
C LEU A 87 20.39 12.42 -22.01
N THR A 88 20.90 13.31 -22.88
CA THR A 88 20.70 14.76 -22.82
C THR A 88 19.30 15.20 -23.25
N THR A 89 18.68 14.49 -24.19
CA THR A 89 17.52 15.01 -24.95
C THR A 89 16.28 14.14 -24.84
N SER A 90 16.42 12.88 -24.41
CA SER A 90 15.26 11.99 -24.28
C SER A 90 14.51 12.25 -22.97
N ILE A 91 13.18 12.36 -23.05
CA ILE A 91 12.25 12.39 -21.90
C ILE A 91 11.86 10.96 -21.50
N PHE A 92 12.01 10.00 -22.43
CA PHE A 92 11.54 8.63 -22.30
C PHE A 92 12.15 7.88 -21.11
N ASP A 93 13.42 8.10 -20.80
CA ASP A 93 14.10 7.52 -19.65
C ASP A 93 13.52 8.01 -18.30
N LEU A 94 13.08 9.27 -18.17
CA LEU A 94 12.37 9.73 -16.97
C LEU A 94 11.04 9.00 -16.81
N VAL A 95 10.32 8.81 -17.91
CA VAL A 95 9.03 8.10 -17.91
C VAL A 95 9.25 6.63 -17.53
N ALA A 96 10.23 5.97 -18.15
CA ALA A 96 10.56 4.58 -17.87
C ALA A 96 10.99 4.37 -16.41
N ILE A 97 11.83 5.27 -15.87
CA ILE A 97 12.25 5.23 -14.47
C ILE A 97 11.07 5.53 -13.54
N SER A 98 10.23 6.51 -13.87
CA SER A 98 9.02 6.82 -13.09
C SER A 98 8.07 5.62 -13.01
N ILE A 99 7.83 4.91 -14.14
CA ILE A 99 7.03 3.68 -14.18
C ILE A 99 7.66 2.57 -13.31
N SER A 100 8.95 2.30 -13.54
CA SER A 100 9.66 1.24 -12.79
C SER A 100 9.64 1.52 -11.29
N LYS A 101 9.94 2.77 -10.91
CA LYS A 101 9.92 3.24 -9.53
C LYS A 101 8.52 3.13 -8.92
N PHE A 102 7.48 3.55 -9.64
CA PHE A 102 6.08 3.48 -9.19
C PHE A 102 5.69 2.04 -8.82
N ILE A 103 5.96 1.08 -9.72
CA ILE A 103 5.65 -0.34 -9.51
C ILE A 103 6.43 -0.90 -8.32
N LEU A 104 7.75 -0.71 -8.29
CA LEU A 104 8.61 -1.24 -7.23
C LEU A 104 8.25 -0.66 -5.86
N LEU A 105 8.04 0.66 -5.78
CA LEU A 105 7.67 1.32 -4.53
C LEU A 105 6.30 0.86 -4.02
N ILE A 106 5.29 0.70 -4.89
CA ILE A 106 3.99 0.18 -4.45
C ILE A 106 4.10 -1.25 -3.92
N ILE A 107 4.84 -2.14 -4.60
CA ILE A 107 5.03 -3.52 -4.15
C ILE A 107 5.70 -3.53 -2.77
N PHE A 108 6.87 -2.89 -2.64
CA PHE A 108 7.60 -2.87 -1.37
C PHE A 108 6.82 -2.21 -0.24
N LEU A 109 6.07 -1.14 -0.52
CA LEU A 109 5.25 -0.45 0.47
C LEU A 109 4.07 -1.33 0.93
N THR A 110 3.50 -2.13 0.03
CA THR A 110 2.39 -3.05 0.32
C THR A 110 2.88 -4.26 1.12
N GLU A 111 4.03 -4.83 0.75
CA GLU A 111 4.67 -5.92 1.50
C GLU A 111 5.06 -5.46 2.91
N LEU A 112 5.69 -4.28 3.03
CA LEU A 112 6.07 -3.73 4.33
C LEU A 112 4.86 -3.52 5.24
N GLU A 113 3.76 -3.01 4.69
CA GLU A 113 2.51 -2.81 5.44
C GLU A 113 1.88 -4.13 5.88
N THR A 114 1.75 -5.09 4.97
CA THR A 114 1.24 -6.44 5.26
C THR A 114 2.07 -7.11 6.34
N PHE A 115 3.39 -6.98 6.25
CA PHE A 115 4.33 -7.56 7.20
C PHE A 115 4.20 -6.96 8.60
N ILE A 116 4.04 -5.64 8.68
CA ILE A 116 3.84 -4.96 9.97
C ILE A 116 2.55 -5.43 10.62
N ILE A 117 1.46 -5.54 9.85
CA ILE A 117 0.18 -6.05 10.35
C ILE A 117 0.32 -7.51 10.80
N ALA A 118 0.97 -8.37 10.02
CA ALA A 118 1.19 -9.77 10.38
C ALA A 118 1.97 -9.93 11.69
N ARG A 119 3.02 -9.11 11.90
CA ARG A 119 3.79 -9.07 13.14
C ARG A 119 2.95 -8.70 14.36
N LEU A 120 1.94 -7.84 14.19
CA LEU A 120 1.04 -7.44 15.27
C LEU A 120 0.21 -8.65 15.79
N TYR A 121 -0.13 -9.62 14.93
CA TYR A 121 -0.93 -10.79 15.30
C TYR A 121 -0.10 -11.98 15.85
N GLN A 122 1.18 -12.11 15.47
CA GLN A 122 2.04 -13.23 15.89
C GLN A 122 3.37 -12.72 16.49
N PRO A 123 3.44 -12.47 17.81
CA PRO A 123 4.64 -11.91 18.45
C PRO A 123 5.79 -12.92 18.66
N ASN A 124 5.59 -14.20 18.32
CA ASN A 124 6.43 -15.30 18.83
C ASN A 124 7.64 -15.70 17.95
N SER A 125 7.73 -15.24 16.69
CA SER A 125 8.85 -15.53 15.78
C SER A 125 9.74 -14.29 15.60
N ARG A 126 10.55 -13.98 16.62
CA ARG A 126 11.19 -12.66 16.75
C ARG A 126 12.32 -12.31 15.76
N PRO A 127 13.30 -13.18 15.43
CA PRO A 127 14.50 -12.73 14.71
C PRO A 127 14.27 -12.55 13.20
N LEU A 128 13.59 -13.49 12.54
CA LEU A 128 13.34 -13.43 11.09
C LEU A 128 12.48 -12.23 10.71
N PHE A 129 11.48 -11.90 11.55
CA PHE A 129 10.59 -10.78 11.28
C PHE A 129 11.29 -9.41 11.38
N ILE A 130 12.27 -9.28 12.26
CA ILE A 130 13.05 -8.05 12.37
C ILE A 130 13.96 -7.89 11.15
N PHE A 131 14.61 -8.99 10.72
CA PHE A 131 15.50 -8.98 9.56
C PHE A 131 14.75 -8.62 8.26
N ILE A 132 13.63 -9.29 7.99
CA ILE A 132 12.81 -9.04 6.78
C ILE A 132 12.29 -7.60 6.76
N ARG A 133 11.80 -7.09 7.89
CA ARG A 133 11.38 -5.69 8.01
C ARG A 133 12.51 -4.72 7.68
N TYR A 134 13.70 -4.96 8.23
CA TYR A 134 14.86 -4.11 7.97
C TYR A 134 15.25 -4.15 6.49
N PHE A 135 15.21 -5.33 5.86
CA PHE A 135 15.47 -5.49 4.43
C PHE A 135 14.51 -4.65 3.56
N TYR A 136 13.21 -4.67 3.84
CA TYR A 136 12.24 -3.86 3.10
C TYR A 136 12.44 -2.35 3.33
N ILE A 137 12.72 -1.93 4.57
CA ILE A 137 12.99 -0.51 4.88
C ILE A 137 14.25 -0.03 4.15
N VAL A 138 15.35 -0.80 4.22
CA VAL A 138 16.60 -0.46 3.54
C VAL A 138 16.40 -0.42 2.02
N SER A 139 15.67 -1.39 1.45
CA SER A 139 15.36 -1.42 0.02
C SER A 139 14.56 -0.20 -0.43
N LEU A 140 13.57 0.24 0.35
CA LEU A 140 12.79 1.44 0.06
C LEU A 140 13.65 2.72 0.09
N ILE A 141 14.50 2.87 1.11
CA ILE A 141 15.42 4.02 1.23
C ILE A 141 16.40 4.01 0.06
N PHE A 142 17.00 2.85 -0.24
CA PHE A 142 17.95 2.70 -1.33
C PHE A 142 17.34 3.08 -2.68
N LEU A 143 16.14 2.57 -2.99
CA LEU A 143 15.43 2.89 -4.22
C LEU A 143 15.13 4.40 -4.32
N SER A 144 14.74 5.03 -3.22
CA SER A 144 14.47 6.47 -3.17
C SER A 144 15.75 7.30 -3.38
N ILE A 145 16.87 6.92 -2.77
CA ILE A 145 18.18 7.58 -2.97
C ILE A 145 18.64 7.43 -4.43
N CYS A 146 18.51 6.24 -5.02
CA CYS A 146 18.86 6.01 -6.42
C CYS A 146 18.03 6.90 -7.37
N SER A 147 16.73 7.03 -7.13
CA SER A 147 15.87 7.93 -7.92
C SER A 147 16.29 9.39 -7.79
N LEU A 148 16.59 9.85 -6.56
CA LEU A 148 17.00 11.22 -6.32
C LEU A 148 18.36 11.52 -6.98
N ALA A 149 19.31 10.60 -6.85
CA ALA A 149 20.62 10.71 -7.50
C ALA A 149 20.48 10.78 -9.02
N PHE A 150 19.61 9.95 -9.62
CA PHE A 150 19.33 10.00 -11.04
C PHE A 150 18.73 11.36 -11.46
N ALA A 151 17.77 11.89 -10.70
CA ALA A 151 17.19 13.21 -10.96
C ALA A 151 18.24 14.32 -10.95
N ILE A 152 19.16 14.30 -9.98
CA ILE A 152 20.24 15.29 -9.84
C ILE A 152 21.23 15.17 -11.00
N ILE A 153 21.71 13.96 -11.31
CA ILE A 153 22.64 13.73 -12.42
C ILE A 153 22.02 14.23 -13.72
N LYS A 154 20.75 13.91 -13.94
CA LYS A 154 20.03 14.33 -15.13
C LYS A 154 19.86 15.85 -15.19
N LEU A 155 19.52 16.50 -14.09
CA LEU A 155 19.45 17.96 -14.02
C LEU A 155 20.79 18.62 -14.38
N ILE A 156 21.91 18.13 -13.85
CA ILE A 156 23.25 18.66 -14.16
C ILE A 156 23.55 18.55 -15.65
N PHE A 157 23.22 17.39 -16.24
CA PHE A 157 23.49 17.13 -17.65
C PHE A 157 22.69 18.04 -18.58
N VAL A 158 21.44 18.31 -18.21
CA VAL A 158 20.52 19.18 -18.94
C VAL A 158 20.91 20.64 -18.81
N LEU A 159 21.32 21.07 -17.61
CA LEU A 159 21.78 22.44 -17.38
C LEU A 159 23.06 22.76 -18.18
N ARG A 160 23.92 21.75 -18.41
CA ARG A 160 25.11 21.89 -19.26
C ARG A 160 24.77 22.01 -20.75
N ALA A 161 23.63 21.47 -21.17
CA ALA A 161 23.14 21.57 -22.54
C ALA A 161 22.24 22.82 -22.67
N PHE A 162 22.87 23.99 -22.84
CA PHE A 162 22.26 25.33 -22.79
C PHE A 162 21.12 25.64 -23.80
N HIS A 163 20.74 24.71 -24.68
CA HIS A 163 19.77 24.95 -25.77
C HIS A 163 18.49 24.09 -25.71
N LEU A 164 18.13 23.53 -24.55
CA LEU A 164 16.91 22.72 -24.45
C LEU A 164 15.62 23.54 -24.31
N SER A 165 14.52 22.92 -24.75
CA SER A 165 13.17 23.49 -24.65
C SER A 165 12.75 23.68 -23.19
N LYS A 166 11.97 24.75 -22.93
CA LYS A 166 11.44 25.06 -21.58
C LYS A 166 10.63 23.91 -20.98
N LEU A 167 9.93 23.14 -21.84
CA LEU A 167 9.17 21.97 -21.44
C LEU A 167 10.08 20.89 -20.84
N TYR A 168 11.21 20.59 -21.49
CA TYR A 168 12.15 19.59 -21.02
C TYR A 168 12.71 19.93 -19.63
N LEU A 169 13.10 21.19 -19.44
CA LEU A 169 13.59 21.67 -18.15
C LEU A 169 12.52 21.54 -17.05
N SER A 170 11.26 21.87 -17.37
CA SER A 170 10.13 21.72 -16.44
C SER A 170 9.93 20.27 -16.03
N THR A 171 10.02 19.30 -16.95
CA THR A 171 9.85 17.87 -16.64
C THR A 171 10.89 17.37 -15.64
N VAL A 172 12.16 17.77 -15.84
CA VAL A 172 13.25 17.37 -14.94
C VAL A 172 13.08 17.99 -13.55
N TYR A 173 12.64 19.26 -13.46
CA TYR A 173 12.33 19.89 -12.18
C TYR A 173 11.17 19.21 -11.46
N VAL A 174 10.09 18.90 -12.18
CA VAL A 174 8.94 18.20 -11.60
C VAL A 174 9.36 16.84 -11.03
N PHE A 175 10.13 16.05 -11.79
CA PHE A 175 10.66 14.77 -11.32
C PHE A 175 11.56 14.92 -10.08
N LEU A 176 12.43 15.93 -10.05
CA LEU A 176 13.29 16.21 -8.89
C LEU A 176 12.49 16.56 -7.64
N VAL A 177 11.46 17.41 -7.78
CA VAL A 177 10.61 17.85 -6.66
C VAL A 177 9.86 16.65 -6.09
N PHE A 178 9.20 15.85 -6.93
CA PHE A 178 8.49 14.66 -6.48
C PHE A 178 9.44 13.64 -5.83
N SER A 179 10.60 13.37 -6.44
CA SER A 179 11.60 12.46 -5.87
C SER A 179 12.14 12.94 -4.51
N SER A 180 12.24 14.26 -4.31
CA SER A 180 12.64 14.85 -3.02
C SER A 180 11.54 14.68 -1.95
N ILE A 181 10.28 14.94 -2.31
CA ILE A 181 9.13 14.79 -1.40
C ILE A 181 8.98 13.31 -1.00
N GLU A 182 9.15 12.38 -1.94
CA GLU A 182 9.12 10.95 -1.67
C GLU A 182 10.21 10.52 -0.68
N PHE A 183 11.45 10.97 -0.88
CA PHE A 183 12.55 10.67 0.03
C PHE A 183 12.24 11.12 1.46
N ILE A 184 11.74 12.35 1.61
CA ILE A 184 11.30 12.88 2.91
C ILE A 184 10.14 12.06 3.48
N GLY A 185 9.16 11.72 2.64
CA GLY A 185 8.00 10.91 3.02
C GLY A 185 8.41 9.52 3.52
N MET A 186 9.40 8.89 2.88
CA MET A 186 9.96 7.61 3.28
C MET A 186 10.69 7.69 4.62
N ILE A 187 11.49 8.74 4.84
CA ILE A 187 12.17 8.95 6.12
C ILE A 187 11.15 9.14 7.25
N LEU A 188 10.10 9.93 7.02
CA LEU A 188 9.05 10.17 8.01
C LEU A 188 8.20 8.92 8.31
N MET A 189 8.07 8.02 7.34
CA MET A 189 7.29 6.78 7.48
C MET A 189 7.93 5.79 8.45
N ILE A 190 9.27 5.70 8.48
CA ILE A 190 10.00 4.73 9.31
C ILE A 190 9.70 4.85 10.82
N PRO A 191 9.77 6.04 11.45
CA PRO A 191 9.42 6.19 12.86
C PRO A 191 7.91 6.03 13.08
N TYR A 192 7.08 6.41 12.10
CA TYR A 192 5.62 6.26 12.18
C TYR A 192 5.21 4.78 12.27
N LEU A 193 5.76 3.94 11.40
CA LEU A 193 5.52 2.48 11.42
C LEU A 193 5.99 1.81 12.72
N SER A 194 7.04 2.35 13.34
CA SER A 194 7.57 1.83 14.61
C SER A 194 6.67 2.14 15.81
N ARG A 195 5.74 3.10 15.69
CA ARG A 195 4.83 3.53 16.76
C ARG A 195 3.45 2.88 16.71
N VAL A 196 3.16 2.06 15.69
CA VAL A 196 1.89 1.34 15.58
C VAL A 196 1.81 0.31 16.72
N LYS A 197 0.79 0.43 17.56
CA LYS A 197 0.52 -0.47 18.69
C LYS A 197 -0.83 -1.17 18.48
N LEU A 198 -1.08 -2.30 19.14
CA LEU A 198 -2.45 -2.81 19.24
C LEU A 198 -3.20 -2.01 20.29
N LEU A 199 -4.39 -1.55 19.95
CA LEU A 199 -5.36 -1.06 20.92
C LEU A 199 -6.29 -2.21 21.27
N GLU A 200 -6.50 -2.41 22.56
CA GLU A 200 -7.53 -3.31 23.05
C GLU A 200 -8.88 -2.59 22.87
N GLN A 201 -9.75 -3.15 22.02
CA GLN A 201 -11.12 -2.69 21.90
C GLN A 201 -12.07 -3.71 22.55
N PRO A 202 -13.03 -3.26 23.38
CA PRO A 202 -14.03 -4.15 23.95
C PRO A 202 -14.92 -4.74 22.84
N ARG A 203 -15.20 -6.05 22.86
CA ARG A 203 -16.16 -6.67 21.93
C ARG A 203 -17.50 -5.96 22.07
N SER A 204 -17.92 -5.25 21.02
CA SER A 204 -19.34 -4.99 20.82
C SER A 204 -20.02 -6.34 20.67
N THR A 205 -21.01 -6.60 21.54
CA THR A 205 -21.91 -7.76 21.45
C THR A 205 -22.42 -7.94 20.02
N LYS A 206 -22.49 -9.20 19.57
CA LYS A 206 -22.93 -9.60 18.21
C LYS A 206 -24.40 -9.19 17.98
N LYS A 207 -24.62 -7.93 17.64
CA LYS A 207 -25.90 -7.42 17.13
C LYS A 207 -26.01 -7.81 15.64
N LYS A 208 -27.20 -8.25 15.21
CA LYS A 208 -27.53 -8.58 13.81
C LYS A 208 -26.94 -7.50 12.86
N VAL A 209 -26.33 -7.97 11.77
CA VAL A 209 -25.64 -7.11 10.80
C VAL A 209 -26.68 -6.51 9.88
N ASP A 210 -27.09 -5.27 10.15
CA ASP A 210 -27.89 -4.48 9.23
C ASP A 210 -26.99 -3.84 8.17
N LEU A 211 -27.39 -3.84 6.89
CA LEU A 211 -26.68 -3.15 5.80
C LEU A 211 -26.45 -1.66 6.13
N LYS A 212 -27.41 -1.03 6.82
CA LYS A 212 -27.29 0.34 7.32
C LYS A 212 -26.14 0.51 8.32
N ARG A 213 -25.89 -0.49 9.17
CA ARG A 213 -24.77 -0.52 10.11
C ARG A 213 -23.44 -0.81 9.39
N LEU A 214 -23.44 -1.67 8.38
CA LEU A 214 -22.28 -1.93 7.53
C LEU A 214 -21.81 -0.64 6.82
N PHE A 215 -22.75 0.10 6.24
CA PHE A 215 -22.46 1.40 5.60
C PHE A 215 -22.10 2.52 6.58
N SER A 216 -22.54 2.39 7.84
CA SER A 216 -22.12 3.26 8.94
C SER A 216 -20.69 2.98 9.40
N LEU A 217 -20.26 1.72 9.38
CA LEU A 217 -18.89 1.32 9.72
C LEU A 217 -17.90 1.79 8.66
N SER A 218 -18.29 1.76 7.38
CA SER A 218 -17.46 2.26 6.27
C SER A 218 -17.39 3.80 6.20
N LYS A 219 -17.94 4.55 7.17
CA LYS A 219 -17.94 6.03 7.17
C LYS A 219 -16.54 6.63 7.04
N SER A 220 -15.52 5.98 7.62
CA SER A 220 -14.12 6.43 7.52
C SER A 220 -13.48 6.16 6.15
N GLU A 221 -14.04 5.26 5.35
CA GLU A 221 -13.47 4.79 4.08
C GLU A 221 -14.31 5.18 2.86
N ARG A 222 -15.44 5.87 3.07
CA ARG A 222 -16.29 6.44 2.01
C ARG A 222 -15.55 7.14 0.88
N PRO A 223 -14.54 8.03 1.12
CA PRO A 223 -13.87 8.69 0.01
C PRO A 223 -13.16 7.68 -0.90
N PHE A 224 -12.53 6.64 -0.35
CA PHE A 224 -11.89 5.59 -1.15
C PHE A 224 -12.91 4.76 -1.92
N LEU A 225 -14.06 4.46 -1.31
CA LEU A 225 -15.12 3.67 -1.92
C LEU A 225 -15.78 4.42 -3.09
N ILE A 226 -16.04 5.72 -2.91
CA ILE A 226 -16.55 6.59 -3.97
C ILE A 226 -15.53 6.71 -5.10
N THR A 227 -14.26 6.99 -4.78
CA THR A 227 -13.20 7.08 -5.78
C THR A 227 -13.06 5.78 -6.56
N GLY A 228 -13.02 4.63 -5.89
CA GLY A 228 -12.95 3.32 -6.54
C GLY A 228 -14.14 3.06 -7.46
N THR A 229 -15.35 3.43 -7.04
CA THR A 229 -16.56 3.31 -7.87
C THR A 229 -16.49 4.23 -9.10
N LEU A 230 -15.94 5.44 -8.95
CA LEU A 230 -15.74 6.38 -10.06
C LEU A 230 -14.72 5.84 -11.07
N PHE A 231 -13.60 5.28 -10.61
CA PHE A 231 -12.61 4.63 -11.48
C PHE A 231 -13.22 3.44 -12.22
N LEU A 232 -14.01 2.61 -11.54
CA LEU A 232 -14.71 1.48 -12.17
C LEU A 232 -15.69 1.94 -13.26
N LEU A 233 -16.36 3.08 -13.03
CA LEU A 233 -17.27 3.68 -14.00
C LEU A 233 -16.51 4.25 -15.21
N LEU A 234 -15.39 4.94 -14.98
CA LEU A 234 -14.49 5.42 -16.03
C LEU A 234 -13.94 4.26 -16.87
N SER A 235 -13.46 3.19 -16.24
CA SER A 235 -12.99 1.98 -16.92
C SER A 235 -14.12 1.36 -17.76
N SER A 236 -15.33 1.25 -17.22
CA SER A 236 -16.49 0.75 -17.97
C SER A 236 -16.85 1.63 -19.18
N LEU A 237 -16.76 2.96 -19.04
CA LEU A 237 -17.01 3.89 -20.14
C LEU A 237 -15.98 3.75 -21.26
N THR A 238 -14.69 3.61 -20.92
CA THR A 238 -13.65 3.42 -21.94
C THR A 238 -13.87 2.16 -22.78
N GLN A 239 -14.32 1.07 -22.17
CA GLN A 239 -14.65 -0.17 -22.87
C GLN A 239 -15.84 -0.02 -23.84
N ILE A 240 -16.82 0.82 -23.50
CA ILE A 240 -17.97 1.14 -24.38
C ILE A 240 -17.55 2.02 -25.56
N VAL A 241 -16.61 2.95 -25.33
CA VAL A 241 -16.18 3.93 -26.33
C VAL A 241 -15.18 3.33 -27.32
N GLN A 242 -14.45 2.28 -26.94
CA GLN A 242 -13.40 1.67 -27.76
C GLN A 242 -13.88 1.15 -29.13
N PRO A 243 -15.01 0.41 -29.26
CA PRO A 243 -15.54 -0.02 -30.56
C PRO A 243 -15.91 1.14 -31.50
N TYR A 244 -16.37 2.26 -30.94
CA TYR A 244 -16.74 3.45 -31.72
C TYR A 244 -15.52 4.07 -32.40
N PHE A 245 -14.41 4.26 -31.67
CA PHE A 245 -13.17 4.78 -32.25
C PHE A 245 -12.53 3.79 -33.20
N PHE A 246 -12.62 2.49 -32.94
CA PHE A 246 -12.16 1.48 -33.88
C PHE A 246 -12.92 1.56 -35.22
N GLY A 247 -14.25 1.71 -35.18
CA GLY A 247 -15.06 1.93 -36.39
C GLY A 247 -14.62 3.17 -37.16
N ARG A 248 -14.42 4.29 -36.45
CA ARG A 248 -13.96 5.55 -37.06
C ARG A 248 -12.57 5.42 -37.73
N ILE A 249 -11.64 4.69 -37.12
CA ILE A 249 -10.32 4.43 -37.71
C ILE A 249 -10.46 3.65 -39.03
N VAL A 250 -11.36 2.67 -39.08
CA VAL A 250 -11.62 1.89 -40.30
C VAL A 250 -12.24 2.77 -41.38
N ASP A 251 -13.23 3.59 -41.02
CA ASP A 251 -13.90 4.49 -41.95
C ASP A 251 -12.94 5.55 -42.52
N ASP A 252 -12.12 6.14 -41.65
CA ASP A 252 -11.11 7.15 -42.05
C ASP A 252 -9.98 6.51 -42.87
N ALA A 253 -9.61 5.25 -42.61
CA ALA A 253 -8.63 4.52 -43.42
C ALA A 253 -9.15 4.15 -44.81
N LEU A 254 -10.47 3.94 -44.95
CA LEU A 254 -11.11 3.63 -46.23
C LEU A 254 -11.44 4.88 -47.07
N THR A 255 -11.64 6.03 -46.42
CA THR A 255 -12.16 7.25 -47.06
C THR A 255 -11.11 8.35 -47.25
N SER A 256 -10.00 8.34 -46.50
CA SER A 256 -9.01 9.42 -46.51
C SER A 256 -7.77 9.09 -47.34
N ASP A 257 -7.36 10.01 -48.23
CA ASP A 257 -6.10 9.91 -48.98
C ASP A 257 -4.84 10.15 -48.12
N SER A 258 -4.99 10.58 -46.85
CA SER A 258 -3.88 10.91 -45.96
C SER A 258 -3.93 10.10 -44.65
N MET A 259 -2.78 9.56 -44.21
CA MET A 259 -2.67 8.75 -42.99
C MET A 259 -2.66 9.54 -41.66
N ARG A 260 -2.65 10.87 -41.74
CA ARG A 260 -2.66 11.76 -40.56
C ARG A 260 -3.89 11.61 -39.66
N PRO A 261 -5.14 11.67 -40.17
CA PRO A 261 -6.34 11.46 -39.36
C PRO A 261 -6.36 10.08 -38.69
N VAL A 262 -5.99 9.03 -39.44
CA VAL A 262 -5.90 7.66 -38.95
C VAL A 262 -4.90 7.55 -37.78
N THR A 263 -3.73 8.15 -37.91
CA THR A 263 -2.70 8.12 -36.85
C THR A 263 -3.18 8.80 -35.57
N ASN A 264 -3.90 9.92 -35.70
CA ASN A 264 -4.42 10.66 -34.56
C ASN A 264 -5.54 9.87 -33.84
N ASP A 265 -6.41 9.21 -34.61
CA ASP A 265 -7.49 8.41 -34.04
C ASP A 265 -6.97 7.11 -33.40
N VAL A 266 -5.93 6.50 -33.96
CA VAL A 266 -5.20 5.38 -33.32
C VAL A 266 -4.55 5.82 -32.00
N LEU A 267 -3.97 7.02 -31.94
CA LEU A 267 -3.38 7.56 -30.71
C LEU A 267 -4.46 7.80 -29.64
N ILE A 268 -5.62 8.31 -30.02
CA ILE A 268 -6.77 8.50 -29.12
C ILE A 268 -7.27 7.15 -28.61
N LEU A 269 -7.41 6.15 -29.48
CA LEU A 269 -7.80 4.79 -29.11
C LEU A 269 -6.80 4.17 -28.11
N PHE A 270 -5.50 4.38 -28.34
CA PHE A 270 -4.45 3.94 -27.41
C PHE A 270 -4.59 4.63 -26.05
N GLY A 271 -4.81 5.94 -26.02
CA GLY A 271 -5.03 6.70 -24.78
C GLY A 271 -6.26 6.21 -24.00
N ILE A 272 -7.37 5.93 -24.68
CA ILE A 272 -8.60 5.39 -24.07
C ILE A 272 -8.33 4.01 -23.45
N ASN A 273 -7.58 3.15 -24.15
CA ASN A 273 -7.20 1.83 -23.63
C ASN A 273 -6.29 1.93 -22.40
N CYS A 274 -5.33 2.86 -22.39
CA CYS A 274 -4.48 3.08 -21.22
C CYS A 274 -5.29 3.54 -19.99
N ILE A 275 -6.31 4.38 -20.18
CA ILE A 275 -7.20 4.83 -19.11
C ILE A 275 -8.09 3.69 -18.63
N GLY A 276 -8.59 2.85 -19.55
CA GLY A 276 -9.45 1.72 -19.20
C GLY A 276 -8.77 0.60 -18.41
N LEU A 277 -7.45 0.53 -18.49
CA LEU A 277 -6.62 -0.47 -17.81
C LEU A 277 -6.33 -0.13 -16.33
N ILE A 278 -6.63 1.11 -15.90
CA ILE A 278 -6.48 1.61 -14.53
C ILE A 278 -7.77 1.32 -13.73
#